data_AF-A0A6I0EQ65-F1
#
_entry.id   AF-A0A6I0EQ65-F1
#
_cell.length_a   1.000
_cell.length_b   1.000
_cell.length_c   1.000
_cell.angle_alpha   90.00
_cell.angle_beta   90.00
_cell.angle_gamma   90.00
#
_symmetry.space_group_name_H-M   'P 1'
#
loop_
_entity.id
_entity.type
_entity.pdbx_description
1 polymer ?
#
loop_
_entity_poly.entity_id
_entity_poly.type
_entity_poly.pdbx_seq_one_letter_code
_entity_poly.pdbx_strand_id
1 'polypeptide(L)' 'MPSWKELKRFCERDGWELYKKTDHYFFRKVMPDGAVKRTKVSMGTGEIKPSLWREILKKQLLVSQEYFNKHC' A
#
# COMPACT_ATOMS: atom_id res chain seq x y z
N MET A 1 3.30 11.91 -7.66
CA MET A 1 2.77 11.44 -6.36
C MET A 1 1.89 10.25 -6.68
N PRO A 2 1.91 9.13 -5.95
CA PRO A 2 1.14 7.98 -6.38
C PRO A 2 -0.36 8.15 -6.13
N SER A 3 -1.12 7.60 -7.05
CA SER A 3 -2.56 7.43 -6.98
C SER A 3 -2.95 6.24 -6.10
N TRP A 4 -4.20 6.22 -5.67
CA TRP A 4 -4.76 5.06 -4.96
C TRP A 4 -4.72 3.78 -5.83
N LYS A 5 -4.82 3.91 -7.15
CA LYS A 5 -4.70 2.79 -8.10
C LYS A 5 -3.28 2.21 -8.13
N GLU A 6 -2.26 3.07 -8.14
CA GLU A 6 -0.86 2.64 -8.08
C GLU A 6 -0.56 1.94 -6.75
N LEU A 7 -1.04 2.48 -5.62
CA LEU A 7 -0.91 1.81 -4.32
C LEU A 7 -1.57 0.42 -4.32
N LYS A 8 -2.78 0.29 -4.87
CA LYS A 8 -3.44 -1.01 -5.02
C LYS A 8 -2.60 -1.98 -5.87
N ARG A 9 -2.14 -1.52 -7.03
CA ARG A 9 -1.35 -2.33 -7.97
C ARG A 9 -0.02 -2.77 -7.37
N PHE A 10 0.63 -1.89 -6.63
CA PHE A 10 1.82 -2.22 -5.83
C PHE A 10 1.51 -3.37 -4.87
N CYS A 11 0.44 -3.27 -4.07
CA CYS A 11 0.06 -4.34 -3.15
C CYS A 11 -0.19 -5.67 -3.87
N GLU A 12 -0.91 -5.65 -5.00
CA GLU A 12 -1.19 -6.85 -5.78
C GLU A 12 0.06 -7.50 -6.39
N ARG A 13 1.05 -6.70 -6.81
CA ARG A 13 2.31 -7.19 -7.40
C ARG A 13 3.35 -7.61 -6.39
N ASP A 14 3.44 -6.88 -5.30
CA ASP A 14 4.38 -7.14 -4.20
C ASP A 14 3.92 -8.32 -3.32
N GLY A 15 2.81 -8.97 -3.66
CA GLY A 15 2.32 -10.17 -2.95
C GLY A 15 1.64 -9.85 -1.63
N TRP A 16 1.00 -8.69 -1.50
CA TRP A 16 0.11 -8.42 -0.38
C TRP A 16 -1.21 -9.14 -0.58
N GLU A 17 -1.73 -9.69 0.51
CA GLU A 17 -3.02 -10.38 0.54
C GLU A 17 -4.14 -9.38 0.80
N LEU A 18 -5.15 -9.35 -0.06
CA LEU A 18 -6.40 -8.63 0.18
C LEU A 18 -7.25 -9.43 1.17
N TYR A 19 -7.22 -9.06 2.45
CA TYR A 19 -7.93 -9.81 3.50
C TYR A 19 -9.31 -9.25 3.83
N LYS A 20 -9.61 -8.01 3.42
CA LYS A 20 -10.93 -7.40 3.61
C LYS A 20 -11.22 -6.37 2.51
N LYS A 21 -12.45 -6.39 2.00
CA LYS A 21 -12.96 -5.42 1.02
C LYS A 21 -14.34 -4.94 1.45
N THR A 22 -14.48 -3.65 1.67
CA THR A 22 -15.76 -2.97 1.97
C THR A 22 -15.90 -1.77 1.03
N ASP A 23 -16.01 -0.57 1.58
CA ASP A 23 -15.80 0.74 0.95
C ASP A 23 -14.31 1.06 0.67
N HIS A 24 -13.40 0.24 1.18
CA HIS A 24 -11.95 0.33 0.95
C HIS A 24 -11.35 -1.07 0.72
N TYR A 25 -10.14 -1.11 0.14
CA TYR A 25 -9.32 -2.32 0.08
C TYR A 25 -8.38 -2.36 1.29
N PHE A 26 -8.37 -3.47 2.01
CA PHE A 26 -7.46 -3.69 3.13
C PHE A 26 -6.51 -4.82 2.80
N PHE A 27 -5.24 -4.47 2.67
CA PHE A 27 -4.17 -5.41 2.37
C PHE A 27 -3.35 -5.73 3.62
N ARG A 28 -2.86 -6.96 3.71
CA ARG A 28 -1.87 -7.38 4.70
C ARG A 28 -0.70 -8.09 4.03
N LYS A 29 0.48 -7.99 4.62
CA LYS A 29 1.65 -8.77 4.21
C LYS A 29 2.35 -9.28 5.45
N VAL A 30 2.55 -10.59 5.49
CA VAL A 30 3.34 -11.24 6.53
C VAL A 30 4.80 -11.17 6.08
N MET A 31 5.62 -10.53 6.88
CA MET A 31 7.05 -10.41 6.64
C MET A 31 7.76 -11.69 7.11
N PRO A 32 8.97 -11.99 6.61
CA PRO A 32 9.72 -13.20 6.98
C PRO A 32 10.04 -13.31 8.48
N ASP A 33 10.13 -12.16 9.17
CA ASP A 33 10.32 -12.06 10.63
C ASP A 33 9.02 -12.30 11.43
N GLY A 34 7.91 -12.61 10.76
CA GLY A 34 6.58 -12.78 11.36
C GLY A 34 5.82 -11.47 11.57
N ALA A 35 6.39 -10.31 11.25
CA ALA A 35 5.69 -9.03 11.40
C ALA A 35 4.56 -8.92 10.37
N VAL A 36 3.37 -8.50 10.81
CA VAL A 36 2.22 -8.31 9.92
C VAL A 36 2.06 -6.83 9.60
N LYS A 37 2.33 -6.46 8.35
CA LYS A 37 2.06 -5.12 7.85
C LYS A 37 0.65 -5.03 7.29
N ARG A 38 0.02 -3.87 7.43
CA ARG A 38 -1.34 -3.62 6.96
C ARG A 38 -1.41 -2.25 6.30
N THR A 39 -2.15 -2.17 5.20
CA THR A 39 -2.41 -0.91 4.50
C THR A 39 -3.85 -0.81 4.06
N LYS A 40 -4.39 0.41 4.08
CA LYS A 40 -5.74 0.75 3.65
C LYS A 40 -5.65 1.55 2.37
N VAL A 41 -6.32 1.08 1.32
CA VAL A 41 -6.32 1.72 0.00
C VAL A 41 -7.74 2.17 -0.34
N SER A 42 -7.90 3.46 -0.66
CA SER A 42 -9.18 4.01 -1.13
C SER A 42 -9.55 3.44 -2.49
N MET A 43 -10.86 3.27 -2.73
CA MET A 43 -11.37 2.91 -4.06
C MET A 43 -11.50 4.13 -5.00
N GLY A 44 -11.21 5.33 -4.50
CA GLY A 44 -11.23 6.55 -5.30
C GLY A 44 -10.13 6.60 -6.38
N THR A 45 -10.28 7.52 -7.31
CA THR A 45 -9.40 7.67 -8.49
C THR A 45 -8.36 8.78 -8.36
N GLY A 46 -8.30 9.47 -7.22
CA GLY A 46 -7.41 10.61 -6.99
C GLY A 46 -5.98 10.25 -6.57
N GLU A 47 -5.12 11.27 -6.56
CA GLU A 47 -3.78 11.19 -5.99
C GLU A 47 -3.81 11.14 -4.45
N ILE A 48 -2.83 10.48 -3.87
CA ILE A 48 -2.64 10.47 -2.42
C ILE A 48 -1.95 11.78 -2.02
N LYS A 49 -2.49 12.48 -1.02
CA LYS A 49 -1.88 13.72 -0.51
C LYS A 49 -0.41 13.46 -0.09
N PRO A 50 0.54 14.36 -0.36
CA PRO A 50 1.97 14.12 -0.11
C PRO A 50 2.31 13.78 1.34
N SER A 51 1.64 14.42 2.31
CA SER A 51 1.82 14.13 3.74
C SER A 51 1.36 12.72 4.08
N LEU A 52 0.16 12.36 3.62
CA LEU A 52 -0.42 11.03 3.81
C LEU A 52 0.42 9.93 3.15
N TRP A 53 0.94 10.19 1.96
CA TRP A 53 1.80 9.25 1.25
C TRP A 53 3.07 8.91 2.05
N ARG A 54 3.71 9.92 2.65
CA ARG A 54 4.88 9.70 3.52
C ARG A 54 4.52 8.84 4.73
N GLU A 55 3.34 9.01 5.30
CA GLU A 55 2.89 8.17 6.41
C GLU A 55 2.60 6.74 5.98
N ILE A 56 1.98 6.54 4.81
CA ILE A 56 1.74 5.21 4.25
C ILE A 56 3.07 4.49 4.03
N LEU A 57 4.06 5.15 3.41
CA LEU A 57 5.38 4.55 3.19
C LEU A 57 6.10 4.22 4.49
N LYS A 58 6.12 5.14 5.47
CA LYS A 58 6.90 4.95 6.69
C LYS A 58 6.23 4.07 7.74
N LYS A 59 4.89 4.11 7.86
CA LYS A 59 4.16 3.45 8.95
C LYS A 59 3.40 2.21 8.50
N GLN A 60 2.94 2.15 7.24
CA GLN A 60 2.10 1.05 6.75
C GLN A 60 2.92 0.06 5.90
N LEU A 61 3.54 0.54 4.82
CA LEU A 61 4.30 -0.29 3.91
C LEU A 61 5.71 -0.59 4.43
N LEU A 62 6.34 0.38 5.11
CA LEU A 62 7.73 0.31 5.58
C LEU A 62 8.67 -0.09 4.44
N VAL A 63 8.57 0.62 3.31
CA VAL A 63 9.40 0.44 2.10
C VAL A 63 9.94 1.79 1.64
N SER A 64 11.01 1.78 0.84
CA SER A 64 11.51 2.99 0.19
C SER A 64 10.62 3.41 -0.98
N GLN A 65 10.67 4.71 -1.34
CA GLN A 65 9.98 5.22 -2.53
C GLN A 65 10.48 4.52 -3.81
N GLU A 66 11.77 4.25 -3.90
CA GLU A 66 12.38 3.55 -5.04
C GLU A 66 11.86 2.12 -5.18
N TYR A 67 11.74 1.40 -4.06
CA TYR A 67 11.17 0.06 -4.05
C TYR A 67 9.72 0.07 -4.53
N PHE A 68 8.93 1.02 -4.03
CA PHE A 68 7.55 1.22 -4.47
C PHE A 68 7.47 1.48 -5.98
N ASN A 69 8.31 2.37 -6.50
CA ASN A 69 8.32 2.73 -7.93
C ASN A 69 8.69 1.54 -8.84
N LYS A 70 9.57 0.64 -8.40
CA LYS A 70 9.95 -0.56 -9.17
C LYS A 70 8.82 -1.59 -9.29
N HIS A 71 7.89 -1.60 -8.35
CA HIS A 71 6.79 -2.57 -8.30
C HIS A 71 5.42 -1.98 -8.71
N CYS A 72 5.38 -0.68 -9.08
CA CYS A 72 4.18 -0.01 -9.61
C CYS A 72 3.90 -0.27 -11.09
#